data_AF-A0A956II99-F1
#
_entry.id   AF-A0A956II99-F1
#
_cell.length_a   1.000
_cell.length_b   1.000
_cell.length_c   1.000
_cell.angle_alpha   90.00
_cell.angle_beta   90.00
_cell.angle_gamma   90.00
#
_symmetry.space_group_name_H-M   'P 1'
#
loop_
_entity.id
_entity.type
_entity.pdbx_description
1 polymer ?
#
loop_
_entity_poly.entity_id
_entity_poly.type
_entity_poly.pdbx_seq_one_letter_code
_entity_poly.pdbx_strand_id
1 'polypeptide(L)'
;LFGNPGAPEAVFELTLANPASFVISAGGVPLSSYDIALHVQDGVCDGMNPMELACADDVGSSRPEQIAQADAPAGTYYVVVDGSDTSDAGNYLLTVETGTCGDGSKLEPVEECDEMNTMDGDGCSSTCTCEPIMETEMNDDYTAASALGAGICLASGSVGVSGDDDYFSVMLAQGETITVEAVAGGADTCGPSGNIDTEIEIYDTDGTTSLAFNDDIGSSNYCSRASATAAAAGTYFVRVAASTQYCANCTFDYGMTIGIQ
;
A
#
# COMPACT_ATOMS: atom_id res chain seq x y z
N LEU A 1 -33.74 -11.63 3.72
CA LEU A 1 -33.68 -12.87 4.53
C LEU A 1 -32.34 -12.79 5.21
N PHE A 2 -32.25 -12.06 6.32
CA PHE A 2 -31.01 -11.91 7.09
C PHE A 2 -31.41 -11.92 8.55
N GLY A 3 -30.65 -12.64 9.37
CA GLY A 3 -30.95 -12.90 10.76
C GLY A 3 -31.91 -14.06 11.00
N ASN A 4 -31.61 -14.85 12.03
CA ASN A 4 -32.58 -15.78 12.58
C ASN A 4 -33.78 -14.94 13.09
N PRO A 5 -35.05 -15.24 12.70
CA PRO A 5 -36.23 -14.36 12.90
C PRO A 5 -36.68 -14.11 14.36
N GLY A 6 -35.75 -13.76 15.24
CA GLY A 6 -35.93 -13.52 16.66
C GLY A 6 -34.68 -13.03 17.40
N ALA A 7 -33.54 -12.77 16.72
CA ALA A 7 -32.40 -12.06 17.30
C ALA A 7 -32.61 -10.53 17.19
N PRO A 8 -32.13 -9.71 18.15
CA PRO A 8 -32.21 -8.26 18.04
C PRO A 8 -31.15 -7.71 17.09
N GLU A 9 -31.56 -7.15 15.95
CA GLU A 9 -30.65 -6.55 14.96
C GLU A 9 -30.39 -5.07 15.28
N ALA A 10 -29.12 -4.66 15.16
CA ALA A 10 -28.74 -3.25 15.21
C ALA A 10 -28.41 -2.74 13.81
N VAL A 11 -29.01 -1.62 13.42
CA VAL A 11 -28.77 -0.98 12.12
C VAL A 11 -28.15 0.39 12.34
N PHE A 12 -27.01 0.63 11.70
CA PHE A 12 -26.29 1.89 11.68
C PHE A 12 -26.31 2.48 10.27
N GLU A 13 -26.32 3.82 10.20
CA GLU A 13 -26.22 4.55 8.95
C GLU A 13 -24.78 5.05 8.76
N LEU A 14 -24.17 4.70 7.63
CA LEU A 14 -22.89 5.22 7.16
C LEU A 14 -23.15 6.08 5.93
N THR A 15 -22.80 7.37 5.99
CA THR A 15 -22.93 8.27 4.84
C THR A 15 -21.56 8.63 4.31
N LEU A 16 -21.30 8.26 3.04
CA LEU A 16 -20.11 8.67 2.30
C LEU A 16 -20.45 9.92 1.49
N ALA A 17 -19.82 11.06 1.82
CA ALA A 17 -20.05 12.31 1.12
C ALA A 17 -19.42 12.34 -0.29
N ASN A 18 -18.35 11.57 -0.47
CA ASN A 18 -17.63 11.34 -1.73
C ASN A 18 -17.36 9.82 -1.84
N PRO A 19 -16.97 9.31 -3.03
CA PRO A 19 -16.46 7.95 -3.13
C PRO A 19 -15.31 7.72 -2.15
N ALA A 20 -15.36 6.62 -1.40
CA ALA A 20 -14.38 6.30 -0.38
C ALA A 20 -14.32 4.79 -0.14
N SER A 21 -13.16 4.29 0.26
CA SER A 21 -13.00 2.94 0.78
C SER A 21 -13.36 2.91 2.26
N PHE A 22 -13.88 1.78 2.76
CA PHE A 22 -14.13 1.60 4.18
C PHE A 22 -13.87 0.17 4.66
N VAL A 23 -13.46 0.05 5.92
CA VAL A 23 -13.39 -1.21 6.67
C VAL A 23 -14.31 -1.10 7.87
N ILE A 24 -15.24 -2.05 7.98
CA ILE A 24 -16.15 -2.18 9.11
C ILE A 24 -15.78 -3.46 9.85
N SER A 25 -15.58 -3.36 11.17
CA SER A 25 -15.29 -4.52 12.02
C SER A 25 -16.27 -4.61 13.18
N ALA A 26 -16.84 -5.78 13.42
CA ALA A 26 -17.76 -6.03 14.51
C ALA A 26 -17.37 -7.30 15.29
N GLY A 27 -17.18 -7.19 16.60
CA GLY A 27 -16.83 -8.34 17.45
C GLY A 27 -17.48 -8.28 18.83
N GLY A 28 -17.86 -9.45 19.38
CA GLY A 28 -18.43 -9.55 20.73
C GLY A 28 -17.48 -9.01 21.81
N VAL A 29 -18.00 -8.51 22.93
CA VAL A 29 -17.18 -7.99 24.04
C VAL A 29 -17.54 -8.70 25.36
N PRO A 30 -16.58 -9.40 26.02
CA PRO A 30 -15.16 -9.53 25.63
C PRO A 30 -14.99 -10.29 24.30
N LEU A 31 -13.99 -9.86 23.51
CA LEU A 31 -13.65 -10.48 22.22
C LEU A 31 -13.59 -11.99 22.41
N SER A 32 -14.44 -12.70 21.67
CA SER A 32 -14.61 -14.15 21.64
C SER A 32 -15.91 -14.76 22.25
N SER A 33 -16.94 -13.97 22.57
CA SER A 33 -18.12 -14.48 23.32
C SER A 33 -19.37 -14.77 22.50
N TYR A 34 -19.50 -14.20 21.29
CA TYR A 34 -20.69 -14.30 20.44
C TYR A 34 -20.27 -14.34 18.98
N ASP A 35 -20.99 -15.12 18.18
CA ASP A 35 -20.82 -15.13 16.73
C ASP A 35 -21.67 -14.03 16.09
N ILE A 36 -21.02 -13.06 15.45
CA ILE A 36 -21.71 -11.92 14.84
C ILE A 36 -21.87 -12.21 13.35
N ALA A 37 -22.98 -11.78 12.77
CA ALA A 37 -23.12 -11.63 11.33
C ALA A 37 -23.12 -10.14 10.99
N LEU A 38 -22.28 -9.73 10.04
CA LEU A 38 -22.17 -8.35 9.59
C LEU A 38 -22.67 -8.23 8.15
N HIS A 39 -23.51 -7.24 7.87
CA HIS A 39 -24.01 -6.95 6.53
C HIS A 39 -23.87 -5.47 6.21
N VAL A 40 -23.58 -5.14 4.95
CA VAL A 40 -23.59 -3.77 4.43
C VAL A 40 -24.50 -3.70 3.21
N GLN A 41 -25.39 -2.72 3.19
CA GLN A 41 -26.36 -2.52 2.10
C GLN A 41 -26.19 -1.14 1.49
N ASP A 42 -26.32 -1.03 0.17
CA ASP A 42 -26.58 0.24 -0.51
C ASP A 42 -28.10 0.51 -0.54
N GLY A 43 -28.57 1.72 -0.22
CA GLY A 43 -30.02 2.02 -0.16
C GLY A 43 -30.69 1.78 -1.54
N VAL A 44 -31.88 1.18 -1.67
CA VAL A 44 -33.21 1.48 -1.11
C VAL A 44 -33.93 0.18 -0.76
N CYS A 45 -34.57 0.07 0.43
CA CYS A 45 -35.42 -1.06 0.85
C CYS A 45 -36.71 -1.19 0.03
N ASP A 46 -36.63 -1.46 -1.27
CA ASP A 46 -37.80 -1.61 -2.16
C ASP A 46 -38.01 -3.03 -2.70
N GLY A 47 -37.14 -3.97 -2.32
CA GLY A 47 -37.26 -5.38 -2.72
C GLY A 47 -37.04 -5.63 -4.21
N MET A 48 -36.47 -4.68 -4.96
CA MET A 48 -36.21 -4.79 -6.39
C MET A 48 -34.72 -4.70 -6.79
N ASN A 49 -33.80 -4.42 -5.86
CA ASN A 49 -32.35 -4.53 -6.06
C ASN A 49 -31.75 -5.68 -5.21
N PRO A 50 -30.65 -6.34 -5.62
CA PRO A 50 -29.95 -7.27 -4.74
C PRO A 50 -29.16 -6.45 -3.70
N MET A 51 -29.84 -6.04 -2.62
CA MET A 51 -29.39 -5.05 -1.63
C MET A 51 -28.40 -5.59 -0.58
N GLU A 52 -27.37 -6.32 -1.00
CA GLU A 52 -26.28 -6.71 -0.10
C GLU A 52 -24.98 -6.42 -0.82
N LEU A 53 -24.35 -5.31 -0.44
CA LEU A 53 -23.05 -4.92 -0.97
C LEU A 53 -21.99 -5.92 -0.52
N ALA A 54 -22.05 -6.32 0.75
CA ALA A 54 -21.18 -7.33 1.33
C ALA A 54 -21.81 -7.96 2.58
N CYS A 55 -21.40 -9.19 2.86
CA CYS A 55 -21.65 -9.87 4.12
C CYS A 55 -20.37 -10.53 4.63
N ALA A 56 -20.20 -10.54 5.95
CA ALA A 56 -19.16 -11.28 6.65
C ALA A 56 -19.80 -12.11 7.76
N ASP A 57 -19.50 -13.40 7.70
CA ASP A 57 -19.77 -14.47 8.68
C ASP A 57 -18.61 -15.48 8.52
N ASP A 58 -17.39 -14.95 8.52
CA ASP A 58 -16.18 -15.62 8.05
C ASP A 58 -15.27 -16.12 9.18
N VAL A 59 -15.54 -15.72 10.43
CA VAL A 59 -14.75 -16.13 11.62
C VAL A 59 -15.61 -16.41 12.86
N GLY A 60 -16.13 -17.64 12.94
CA GLY A 60 -16.92 -18.10 14.09
C GLY A 60 -16.40 -17.65 15.47
N SER A 61 -17.24 -16.97 16.26
CA SER A 61 -17.14 -16.49 17.67
C SER A 61 -15.80 -16.02 18.25
N SER A 62 -14.65 -16.09 17.58
CA SER A 62 -13.30 -15.98 18.17
C SER A 62 -12.52 -14.77 17.67
N ARG A 63 -13.01 -14.10 16.62
CA ARG A 63 -12.46 -12.88 16.04
C ARG A 63 -13.61 -11.96 15.61
N PRO A 64 -13.37 -10.66 15.45
CA PRO A 64 -14.34 -9.76 14.83
C PRO A 64 -14.60 -10.14 13.38
N GLU A 65 -15.84 -10.06 12.95
CA GLU A 65 -16.24 -10.06 11.55
C GLU A 65 -15.75 -8.76 10.89
N GLN A 66 -15.30 -8.84 9.63
CA GLN A 66 -14.81 -7.68 8.89
C GLN A 66 -15.36 -7.63 7.46
N ILE A 67 -15.86 -6.45 7.08
CA ILE A 67 -16.17 -6.11 5.69
C ILE A 67 -15.24 -4.99 5.25
N ALA A 68 -14.47 -5.23 4.19
CA ALA A 68 -13.70 -4.22 3.50
C ALA A 68 -14.35 -3.95 2.14
N GLN A 69 -14.66 -2.68 1.86
CA GLN A 69 -15.17 -2.23 0.57
C GLN A 69 -14.22 -1.17 0.03
N ALA A 70 -13.63 -1.44 -1.13
CA ALA A 70 -12.85 -0.44 -1.86
C ALA A 70 -13.77 0.42 -2.73
N ASP A 71 -13.46 1.72 -2.84
CA ASP A 71 -14.09 2.69 -3.75
C ASP A 71 -15.63 2.61 -3.76
N ALA A 72 -16.24 2.63 -2.57
CA ALA A 72 -17.69 2.68 -2.45
C ALA A 72 -18.18 4.04 -2.96
N PRO A 73 -19.16 4.10 -3.88
CA PRO A 73 -19.73 5.36 -4.33
C PRO A 73 -20.22 6.26 -3.19
N ALA A 74 -20.23 7.57 -3.41
CA ALA A 74 -20.92 8.49 -2.50
C ALA A 74 -22.39 8.06 -2.33
N GLY A 75 -22.84 7.91 -1.09
CA GLY A 75 -24.13 7.32 -0.81
C GLY A 75 -24.35 7.02 0.66
N THR A 76 -25.55 6.53 0.96
CA THR A 76 -25.91 6.05 2.29
C THR A 76 -25.91 4.53 2.30
N TYR A 77 -25.12 3.99 3.20
CA TYR A 77 -24.98 2.57 3.47
C TYR A 77 -25.61 2.23 4.81
N TYR A 78 -26.22 1.05 4.89
CA TYR A 78 -26.77 0.53 6.13
C TYR A 78 -25.92 -0.64 6.60
N VAL A 79 -25.30 -0.47 7.77
CA VAL A 79 -24.49 -1.50 8.44
C VAL A 79 -25.39 -2.23 9.42
N VAL A 80 -25.61 -3.52 9.18
CA VAL A 80 -26.43 -4.37 10.04
C VAL A 80 -25.51 -5.29 10.83
N VAL A 81 -25.64 -5.23 12.16
CA VAL A 81 -24.98 -6.14 13.09
C VAL A 81 -26.04 -7.05 13.67
N ASP A 82 -25.84 -8.35 13.52
CA ASP A 82 -26.75 -9.39 13.99
C ASP A 82 -25.97 -10.54 14.67
N GLY A 83 -26.68 -11.42 15.36
CA GLY A 83 -26.14 -12.70 15.81
C GLY A 83 -26.21 -13.75 14.69
N SER A 84 -25.19 -14.59 14.57
CA SER A 84 -25.20 -15.71 13.61
C SER A 84 -26.33 -16.71 13.93
N ASP A 85 -26.64 -16.92 15.23
CA ASP A 85 -27.83 -17.64 15.67
C ASP A 85 -28.63 -16.95 16.81
N THR A 86 -29.77 -17.54 17.21
CA THR A 86 -30.66 -16.99 18.27
C THR A 86 -30.03 -16.92 19.67
N SER A 87 -28.92 -17.61 19.89
CA SER A 87 -28.16 -17.64 21.14
C SER A 87 -26.95 -16.70 21.14
N ASP A 88 -26.56 -16.19 19.97
CA ASP A 88 -25.52 -15.18 19.80
C ASP A 88 -26.06 -13.76 20.06
N ALA A 89 -26.21 -13.41 21.32
CA ALA A 89 -26.66 -12.09 21.73
C ALA A 89 -25.82 -11.52 22.87
N GLY A 90 -25.31 -10.29 22.67
CA GLY A 90 -24.58 -9.58 23.70
C GLY A 90 -24.00 -8.25 23.24
N ASN A 91 -23.11 -7.70 24.07
CA ASN A 91 -22.41 -6.47 23.73
C ASN A 91 -21.37 -6.73 22.64
N TYR A 92 -21.20 -5.76 21.74
CA TYR A 92 -20.20 -5.80 20.68
C TYR A 92 -19.48 -4.46 20.58
N LEU A 93 -18.31 -4.48 19.95
CA LEU A 93 -17.60 -3.30 19.48
C LEU A 93 -17.76 -3.23 17.96
N LEU A 94 -18.16 -2.07 17.45
CA LEU A 94 -18.22 -1.76 16.02
C LEU A 94 -17.20 -0.66 15.74
N THR A 95 -16.28 -0.90 14.81
CA THR A 95 -15.35 0.12 14.29
C THR A 95 -15.59 0.33 12.81
N VAL A 96 -15.48 1.58 12.37
CA VAL A 96 -15.57 1.97 10.97
C VAL A 96 -14.37 2.85 10.68
N GLU A 97 -13.56 2.43 9.73
CA GLU A 97 -12.42 3.17 9.19
C GLU A 97 -12.75 3.51 7.74
N THR A 98 -12.50 4.74 7.32
CA THR A 98 -12.73 5.21 5.95
C THR A 98 -11.43 5.78 5.41
N GLY A 99 -11.24 5.75 4.08
CA GLY A 99 -10.15 6.40 3.36
C GLY A 99 -10.65 6.93 2.02
N THR A 100 -10.28 8.17 1.66
CA THR A 100 -10.64 8.77 0.37
C THR A 100 -9.42 8.81 -0.53
N CYS A 101 -9.43 7.95 -1.55
CA CYS A 101 -8.28 7.82 -2.41
C CYS A 101 -7.90 9.14 -3.11
N GLY A 102 -6.61 9.49 -3.06
CA GLY A 102 -6.09 10.65 -3.75
C GLY A 102 -6.35 11.98 -3.05
N ASP A 103 -6.62 11.98 -1.74
CA ASP A 103 -6.89 13.21 -0.98
C ASP A 103 -5.63 13.83 -0.32
N GLY A 104 -4.50 13.14 -0.42
CA GLY A 104 -3.20 13.54 0.12
C GLY A 104 -3.08 13.35 1.63
N SER A 105 -4.01 12.62 2.25
CA SER A 105 -3.93 12.20 3.64
C SER A 105 -2.94 11.04 3.74
N LYS A 106 -1.98 11.15 4.66
CA LYS A 106 -0.95 10.11 4.79
C LYS A 106 -1.59 8.76 5.13
N LEU A 107 -1.58 7.82 4.17
CA LEU A 107 -1.91 6.39 4.28
C LEU A 107 -2.97 6.10 5.36
N GLU A 108 -4.25 6.37 5.04
CA GLU A 108 -5.35 5.99 5.91
C GLU A 108 -5.39 4.44 6.06
N PRO A 109 -6.00 3.88 7.11
CA PRO A 109 -5.97 2.42 7.39
C PRO A 109 -6.45 1.52 6.25
N VAL A 110 -7.14 2.11 5.26
CA VAL A 110 -7.79 1.43 4.14
C VAL A 110 -7.04 1.66 2.81
N GLU A 111 -5.97 2.46 2.79
CA GLU A 111 -5.22 2.81 1.58
C GLU A 111 -3.82 2.19 1.59
N GLU A 112 -3.40 1.59 0.47
CA GLU A 112 -2.02 1.11 0.31
C GLU A 112 -1.09 2.24 -0.19
N CYS A 113 -1.67 3.27 -0.82
CA CYS A 113 -1.00 4.42 -1.43
C CYS A 113 -1.92 5.66 -1.43
N ASP A 114 -1.37 6.88 -1.58
CA ASP A 114 -2.14 8.11 -1.86
C ASP A 114 -1.28 9.16 -2.57
N GLU A 115 -1.48 9.34 -3.88
CA GLU A 115 -0.74 10.31 -4.73
C GLU A 115 -1.45 11.64 -4.93
N MET A 116 -2.34 12.04 -4.01
CA MET A 116 -3.12 13.29 -4.10
C MET A 116 -3.97 13.41 -5.37
N ASN A 117 -4.21 12.28 -6.04
CA ASN A 117 -5.00 12.16 -7.25
C ASN A 117 -5.47 10.69 -7.44
N THR A 118 -6.34 10.43 -8.42
CA THR A 118 -6.91 9.09 -8.69
C THR A 118 -6.57 8.60 -10.11
N MET A 119 -5.39 8.94 -10.64
CA MET A 119 -4.96 8.58 -11.99
C MET A 119 -4.28 7.21 -11.97
N ASP A 120 -4.90 6.21 -12.58
CA ASP A 120 -4.26 4.93 -12.79
C ASP A 120 -2.93 5.08 -13.56
N GLY A 121 -1.92 4.30 -13.18
CA GLY A 121 -0.61 4.22 -13.80
C GLY A 121 0.42 5.23 -13.28
N ASP A 122 0.15 5.92 -12.16
CA ASP A 122 1.09 6.85 -11.53
C ASP A 122 1.78 6.29 -10.27
N GLY A 123 1.55 5.01 -9.96
CA GLY A 123 2.06 4.34 -8.77
C GLY A 123 0.99 4.06 -7.73
N CYS A 124 -0.16 4.73 -7.85
CA CYS A 124 -1.34 4.46 -7.03
C CYS A 124 -2.60 4.37 -7.89
N SER A 125 -3.28 3.21 -7.85
CA SER A 125 -4.50 3.06 -8.63
C SER A 125 -5.59 4.02 -8.15
N SER A 126 -6.59 4.26 -9.00
CA SER A 126 -7.81 4.99 -8.62
C SER A 126 -8.57 4.42 -7.41
N THR A 127 -8.22 3.20 -6.99
CA THR A 127 -8.78 2.52 -5.80
C THR A 127 -7.81 2.48 -4.60
N CYS A 128 -6.70 3.22 -4.67
CA CYS A 128 -5.62 3.28 -3.68
C CYS A 128 -5.03 1.90 -3.34
N THR A 129 -5.02 1.04 -4.36
CA THR A 129 -4.18 -0.15 -4.39
C THR A 129 -2.89 0.22 -5.08
N CYS A 130 -1.82 -0.34 -4.60
CA CYS A 130 -0.53 -0.02 -5.16
C CYS A 130 -0.31 -0.56 -6.57
N GLU A 131 0.35 0.25 -7.39
CA GLU A 131 0.76 -0.11 -8.74
C GLU A 131 2.29 -0.16 -8.83
N PRO A 132 2.86 -1.10 -9.61
CA PRO A 132 4.29 -1.13 -9.83
C PRO A 132 4.73 0.13 -10.59
N ILE A 133 5.66 0.88 -10.00
CA ILE A 133 6.23 2.08 -10.60
C ILE A 133 7.31 1.65 -11.58
N MET A 134 7.12 1.92 -12.87
CA MET A 134 8.20 1.79 -13.85
C MET A 134 8.96 3.11 -13.93
N GLU A 135 10.28 3.02 -14.01
CA GLU A 135 11.10 4.21 -14.23
C GLU A 135 10.71 4.94 -15.52
N THR A 136 10.98 6.25 -15.52
CA THR A 136 10.87 7.08 -16.71
C THR A 136 12.25 7.49 -17.16
N GLU A 137 12.66 6.92 -18.29
CA GLU A 137 13.94 7.11 -18.94
C GLU A 137 14.32 8.56 -19.27
N MET A 138 15.64 8.80 -19.34
CA MET A 138 16.32 10.10 -19.18
C MET A 138 16.36 10.62 -17.74
N ASN A 139 16.44 9.71 -16.78
CA ASN A 139 16.54 9.91 -15.34
C ASN A 139 17.98 9.75 -14.79
N ASP A 140 19.01 9.86 -15.65
CA ASP A 140 20.46 9.80 -15.32
C ASP A 140 20.97 10.88 -14.33
N ASP A 141 20.10 11.78 -13.87
CA ASP A 141 20.41 12.88 -12.97
C ASP A 141 19.24 13.15 -12.03
N TYR A 142 19.54 13.55 -10.79
CA TYR A 142 18.53 13.78 -9.75
C TYR A 142 17.47 14.84 -10.15
N THR A 143 17.78 15.76 -11.06
CA THR A 143 16.81 16.75 -11.55
C THR A 143 15.75 16.17 -12.48
N ALA A 144 15.98 14.97 -13.01
CA ALA A 144 15.08 14.22 -13.88
C ALA A 144 14.57 12.92 -13.21
N ALA A 145 14.73 12.81 -11.89
CA ALA A 145 14.38 11.61 -11.14
C ALA A 145 12.91 11.18 -11.32
N SER A 146 12.70 9.88 -11.50
CA SER A 146 11.38 9.25 -11.52
C SER A 146 10.71 9.35 -10.15
N ALA A 147 9.49 9.88 -10.06
CA ALA A 147 8.80 10.00 -8.77
C ALA A 147 8.29 8.62 -8.29
N LEU A 148 8.61 8.25 -7.05
CA LEU A 148 8.14 7.01 -6.40
C LEU A 148 6.79 7.15 -5.69
N GLY A 149 6.28 8.38 -5.63
CA GLY A 149 5.05 8.67 -4.91
C GLY A 149 5.15 8.55 -3.38
N ALA A 150 4.07 8.90 -2.68
CA ALA A 150 3.85 8.74 -1.25
C ALA A 150 3.39 7.32 -0.85
N GLY A 151 2.91 6.52 -1.79
CA GLY A 151 2.38 5.17 -1.56
C GLY A 151 3.27 4.05 -2.09
N ILE A 152 4.38 3.80 -1.40
CA ILE A 152 5.47 3.08 -2.03
C ILE A 152 5.28 1.55 -1.96
N CYS A 153 5.11 0.94 -3.11
CA CYS A 153 4.70 -0.47 -3.17
C CYS A 153 5.41 -1.37 -4.16
N LEU A 154 6.52 -0.91 -4.74
CA LEU A 154 7.49 -1.59 -5.60
C LEU A 154 7.74 -0.69 -6.81
N ALA A 155 9.01 -0.45 -7.10
CA ALA A 155 9.44 0.17 -8.34
C ALA A 155 10.26 -0.83 -9.15
N SER A 156 10.44 -0.57 -10.44
CA SER A 156 11.26 -1.40 -11.33
C SER A 156 11.88 -0.54 -12.41
N GLY A 157 13.03 -1.00 -12.90
CA GLY A 157 13.81 -0.33 -13.93
C GLY A 157 14.76 -1.27 -14.65
N SER A 158 15.54 -0.71 -15.56
CA SER A 158 16.52 -1.38 -16.38
C SER A 158 17.76 -0.52 -16.49
N VAL A 159 18.88 -1.02 -15.96
CA VAL A 159 20.18 -0.41 -16.29
C VAL A 159 20.51 -0.85 -17.71
N GLY A 160 20.29 0.00 -18.69
CA GLY A 160 20.30 -0.30 -20.13
C GLY A 160 21.65 -0.07 -20.82
N VAL A 161 22.51 0.81 -20.33
CA VAL A 161 23.86 1.06 -20.85
C VAL A 161 24.88 1.44 -19.75
N SER A 162 26.14 1.65 -20.11
CA SER A 162 27.14 2.18 -19.17
C SER A 162 26.88 3.66 -18.88
N GLY A 163 26.82 4.01 -17.60
CA GLY A 163 26.49 5.36 -17.13
C GLY A 163 24.98 5.66 -17.10
N ASP A 164 24.18 4.61 -17.26
CA ASP A 164 22.75 4.62 -17.02
C ASP A 164 22.51 4.56 -15.50
N ASP A 165 22.12 5.70 -14.94
CA ASP A 165 22.00 5.91 -13.50
C ASP A 165 20.55 6.25 -13.18
N ASP A 166 19.79 5.30 -12.67
CA ASP A 166 18.37 5.52 -12.43
C ASP A 166 18.13 6.32 -11.16
N TYR A 167 17.81 7.61 -11.31
CA TYR A 167 17.36 8.43 -10.21
C TYR A 167 15.85 8.29 -9.98
N PHE A 168 15.50 8.16 -8.71
CA PHE A 168 14.15 8.20 -8.18
C PHE A 168 14.02 9.28 -7.10
N SER A 169 12.84 9.86 -6.94
CA SER A 169 12.54 10.86 -5.92
C SER A 169 11.38 10.44 -5.02
N VAL A 170 11.48 10.78 -3.74
CA VAL A 170 10.52 10.40 -2.71
C VAL A 170 10.35 11.51 -1.68
N MET A 171 9.13 11.78 -1.24
CA MET A 171 8.87 12.75 -0.18
C MET A 171 8.94 12.06 1.18
N LEU A 172 9.79 12.56 2.07
CA LEU A 172 9.92 12.06 3.45
C LEU A 172 9.58 13.17 4.44
N ALA A 173 8.91 12.82 5.53
CA ALA A 173 8.74 13.67 6.70
C ALA A 173 9.99 13.61 7.60
N GLN A 174 10.19 14.65 8.42
CA GLN A 174 11.30 14.67 9.37
C GLN A 174 11.22 13.47 10.33
N GLY A 175 12.33 12.73 10.42
CA GLY A 175 12.48 11.57 11.29
C GLY A 175 12.06 10.24 10.66
N GLU A 176 11.47 10.25 9.47
CA GLU A 176 11.18 9.02 8.74
C GLU A 176 12.46 8.36 8.25
N THR A 177 12.48 7.04 8.29
CA THR A 177 13.59 6.23 7.78
C THR A 177 13.14 5.51 6.52
N ILE A 178 13.78 5.82 5.40
CA ILE A 178 13.64 5.07 4.16
C ILE A 178 14.62 3.90 4.15
N THR A 179 14.16 2.74 3.68
CA THR A 179 15.00 1.59 3.33
C THR A 179 14.67 1.21 1.89
N VAL A 180 15.70 1.09 1.06
CA VAL A 180 15.57 0.71 -0.34
C VAL A 180 16.42 -0.53 -0.58
N GLU A 181 15.84 -1.55 -1.20
CA GLU A 181 16.51 -2.79 -1.58
C GLU A 181 16.23 -3.11 -3.04
N ALA A 182 17.29 -3.23 -3.85
CA ALA A 182 17.21 -3.80 -5.18
C ALA A 182 16.96 -5.31 -5.07
N VAL A 183 16.07 -5.81 -5.92
CA VAL A 183 15.74 -7.22 -6.05
C VAL A 183 15.85 -7.64 -7.51
N ALA A 184 15.95 -8.94 -7.72
CA ALA A 184 16.01 -9.51 -9.06
C ALA A 184 14.80 -9.08 -9.92
N GLY A 185 15.08 -8.54 -11.12
CA GLY A 185 14.08 -8.23 -12.14
C GLY A 185 14.05 -9.29 -13.25
N GLY A 186 12.88 -9.51 -13.85
CA GLY A 186 12.75 -10.38 -15.02
C GLY A 186 13.31 -11.81 -14.84
N ALA A 187 14.21 -12.21 -15.74
CA ALA A 187 14.91 -13.51 -15.69
C ALA A 187 16.29 -13.43 -15.00
N ASP A 188 16.69 -12.24 -14.58
CA ASP A 188 18.01 -11.93 -14.05
C ASP A 188 18.05 -12.26 -12.55
N THR A 189 19.24 -12.47 -12.00
CA THR A 189 19.41 -12.82 -10.57
C THR A 189 20.57 -12.07 -9.94
N CYS A 190 20.46 -11.78 -8.64
CA CYS A 190 21.53 -11.19 -7.86
C CYS A 190 22.58 -12.25 -7.50
N GLY A 191 23.88 -11.93 -7.60
CA GLY A 191 24.96 -12.74 -7.04
C GLY A 191 25.92 -13.38 -8.05
N PRO A 192 26.82 -14.28 -7.59
CA PRO A 192 28.01 -14.71 -8.34
C PRO A 192 27.78 -15.41 -9.68
N SER A 193 26.57 -15.94 -9.89
CA SER A 193 26.16 -16.62 -11.13
C SER A 193 25.08 -15.86 -11.88
N GLY A 194 24.66 -14.71 -11.36
CA GLY A 194 23.71 -13.81 -11.97
C GLY A 194 24.42 -12.67 -12.70
N ASN A 195 23.62 -11.83 -13.35
CA ASN A 195 24.05 -10.67 -14.12
C ASN A 195 23.64 -9.34 -13.46
N ILE A 196 23.02 -9.39 -12.28
CA ILE A 196 22.70 -8.21 -11.47
C ILE A 196 23.79 -8.02 -10.42
N ASP A 197 24.39 -6.83 -10.46
CA ASP A 197 25.32 -6.30 -9.48
C ASP A 197 25.02 -4.80 -9.38
N THR A 198 24.19 -4.43 -8.41
CA THR A 198 23.67 -3.07 -8.29
C THR A 198 24.56 -2.24 -7.37
N GLU A 199 24.40 -0.92 -7.43
CA GLU A 199 24.75 -0.01 -6.36
C GLU A 199 23.55 0.90 -6.07
N ILE A 200 23.25 1.09 -4.78
CA ILE A 200 22.22 2.02 -4.31
C ILE A 200 22.87 3.12 -3.51
N GLU A 201 22.54 4.37 -3.85
CA GLU A 201 22.90 5.55 -3.06
C GLU A 201 21.65 6.38 -2.74
N ILE A 202 21.53 6.83 -1.49
CA ILE A 202 20.46 7.71 -1.03
C ILE A 202 21.05 9.08 -0.78
N TYR A 203 20.48 10.11 -1.41
CA TYR A 203 20.90 11.51 -1.29
C TYR A 203 19.89 12.35 -0.50
N ASP A 204 20.40 13.39 0.17
CA ASP A 204 19.61 14.42 0.86
C ASP A 204 18.83 15.29 -0.15
N THR A 205 18.07 16.24 0.40
CA THR A 205 17.20 17.17 -0.33
C THR A 205 17.88 18.08 -1.34
N ASP A 206 19.21 18.16 -1.34
CA ASP A 206 19.99 18.86 -2.35
C ASP A 206 20.31 18.00 -3.59
N GLY A 207 19.97 16.70 -3.56
CA GLY A 207 20.20 15.73 -4.63
C GLY A 207 21.65 15.29 -4.81
N THR A 208 22.57 15.74 -3.95
CA THR A 208 24.02 15.51 -4.12
C THR A 208 24.75 15.08 -2.86
N THR A 209 24.21 15.38 -1.68
CA THR A 209 24.78 14.96 -0.40
C THR A 209 24.41 13.51 -0.12
N SER A 210 25.37 12.60 -0.23
CA SER A 210 25.20 11.18 0.08
C SER A 210 24.90 10.96 1.57
N LEU A 211 23.82 10.22 1.85
CA LEU A 211 23.39 9.82 3.18
C LEU A 211 23.68 8.35 3.47
N ALA A 212 23.51 7.48 2.47
CA ALA A 212 23.77 6.06 2.58
C ALA A 212 24.16 5.48 1.22
N PHE A 213 25.08 4.52 1.21
CA PHE A 213 25.54 3.81 0.02
C PHE A 213 25.69 2.33 0.34
N ASN A 214 25.28 1.47 -0.59
CA ASN A 214 25.58 0.05 -0.56
C ASN A 214 25.69 -0.48 -1.99
N ASP A 215 26.66 -1.36 -2.23
CA ASP A 215 26.85 -2.12 -3.47
C ASP A 215 26.37 -3.56 -3.28
N ASP A 216 26.77 -4.24 -2.21
CA ASP A 216 26.35 -5.62 -1.95
C ASP A 216 25.58 -5.77 -0.63
N ILE A 217 24.44 -6.47 -0.65
CA ILE A 217 23.80 -7.00 0.57
C ILE A 217 24.71 -8.05 1.23
N GLY A 218 25.47 -8.81 0.44
CA GLY A 218 26.48 -9.70 0.97
C GLY A 218 27.23 -10.50 -0.10
N SER A 219 28.16 -11.34 0.32
CA SER A 219 29.10 -12.04 -0.58
C SER A 219 28.48 -12.99 -1.61
N SER A 220 27.20 -13.32 -1.49
CA SER A 220 26.44 -14.16 -2.42
C SER A 220 25.20 -13.47 -2.98
N ASN A 221 24.98 -12.21 -2.64
CA ASN A 221 23.86 -11.40 -3.11
C ASN A 221 24.41 -10.01 -3.47
N TYR A 222 24.62 -9.80 -4.77
CA TYR A 222 25.17 -8.57 -5.33
C TYR A 222 24.11 -7.51 -5.64
N CYS A 223 22.87 -7.74 -5.23
CA CYS A 223 21.92 -6.64 -5.14
C CYS A 223 22.22 -5.84 -3.87
N SER A 224 21.82 -4.57 -3.88
CA SER A 224 22.16 -3.63 -2.82
C SER A 224 20.96 -3.29 -1.94
N ARG A 225 21.24 -2.87 -0.71
CA ARG A 225 20.26 -2.27 0.19
C ARG A 225 20.87 -1.12 0.99
N ALA A 226 20.24 0.04 0.91
CA ALA A 226 20.62 1.23 1.68
C ALA A 226 19.45 1.73 2.54
N SER A 227 19.78 2.44 3.63
CA SER A 227 18.78 3.06 4.50
C SER A 227 19.29 4.37 5.06
N ALA A 228 18.41 5.38 5.12
CA ALA A 228 18.70 6.71 5.62
C ALA A 228 17.50 7.29 6.37
N THR A 229 17.76 8.12 7.38
CA THR A 229 16.73 8.85 8.13
C THR A 229 16.71 10.31 7.71
N ALA A 230 15.53 10.82 7.35
CA ALA A 230 15.33 12.19 6.92
C ALA A 230 15.53 13.18 8.08
N ALA A 231 16.53 14.06 7.96
CA ALA A 231 16.82 15.09 8.97
C ALA A 231 15.79 16.24 8.96
N ALA A 232 15.13 16.46 7.82
CA ALA A 232 14.09 17.44 7.61
C ALA A 232 13.00 16.87 6.69
N ALA A 233 11.81 17.45 6.70
CA ALA A 233 10.81 17.11 5.70
C ALA A 233 11.23 17.67 4.33
N GLY A 234 11.11 16.86 3.28
CA GLY A 234 11.48 17.27 1.92
C GLY A 234 11.53 16.10 0.93
N THR A 235 11.95 16.41 -0.29
CA THR A 235 12.17 15.42 -1.36
C THR A 235 13.60 14.88 -1.26
N TYR A 236 13.74 13.58 -1.08
CA TYR A 236 15.01 12.85 -1.08
C TYR A 236 15.16 12.08 -2.39
N PHE A 237 16.38 11.67 -2.71
CA PHE A 237 16.68 10.99 -3.98
C PHE A 237 17.36 9.65 -3.75
N VAL A 238 17.05 8.69 -4.61
CA VAL A 238 17.64 7.36 -4.63
C VAL A 238 18.23 7.16 -6.02
N ARG A 239 19.50 6.76 -6.09
CA ARG A 239 20.15 6.33 -7.33
C ARG A 239 20.31 4.82 -7.30
N VAL A 240 19.89 4.16 -8.37
CA VAL A 240 20.18 2.75 -8.66
C VAL A 240 21.08 2.71 -9.90
N ALA A 241 22.18 1.98 -9.85
CA ALA A 241 23.06 1.84 -11.00
C ALA A 241 23.74 0.47 -11.01
N ALA A 242 24.44 0.14 -12.09
CA ALA A 242 25.35 -1.00 -12.11
C ALA A 242 26.62 -0.71 -11.30
N SER A 243 27.08 -1.72 -10.54
CA SER A 243 28.30 -1.64 -9.74
C SER A 243 29.51 -1.25 -10.58
N THR A 244 30.08 -0.09 -10.27
CA THR A 244 31.25 0.45 -10.98
C THR A 244 32.52 -0.39 -10.80
N GLN A 245 32.57 -1.21 -9.75
CA GLN A 245 33.75 -2.00 -9.40
C GLN A 245 33.86 -3.33 -10.18
N TYR A 246 32.73 -3.99 -10.42
CA TYR A 246 32.72 -5.34 -10.99
C TYR A 246 31.91 -5.46 -12.27
N CYS A 247 30.93 -4.58 -12.50
CA CYS A 247 30.15 -4.62 -13.73
C CYS A 247 29.66 -3.26 -14.24
N ALA A 248 30.58 -2.29 -14.40
CA ALA A 248 30.28 -0.94 -14.91
C ALA A 248 29.64 -0.85 -16.32
N ASN A 249 29.49 -1.98 -17.01
CA ASN A 249 28.81 -2.08 -18.30
C ASN A 249 27.78 -3.23 -18.31
N CYS A 250 27.37 -3.72 -17.14
CA CYS A 250 26.26 -4.67 -17.04
C CYS A 250 24.99 -3.97 -17.49
N THR A 251 24.12 -4.76 -18.12
CA THR A 251 22.76 -4.35 -18.42
C THR A 251 21.83 -5.40 -17.85
N PHE A 252 20.84 -4.98 -17.07
CA PHE A 252 19.91 -5.88 -16.40
C PHE A 252 18.63 -5.16 -16.01
N ASP A 253 17.56 -5.95 -15.89
CA ASP A 253 16.32 -5.47 -15.28
C ASP A 253 16.40 -5.69 -13.77
N TYR A 254 15.85 -4.74 -12.99
CA TYR A 254 15.75 -4.85 -11.55
C TYR A 254 14.36 -4.50 -11.04
N GLY A 255 14.00 -5.10 -9.91
CA GLY A 255 12.92 -4.59 -9.05
C GLY A 255 13.52 -3.82 -7.89
N MET A 256 12.71 -3.02 -7.23
CA MET A 256 13.09 -2.22 -6.08
C MET A 256 11.98 -2.26 -5.04
N THR A 257 12.30 -2.79 -3.86
CA THR A 257 11.44 -2.74 -2.68
C THR A 257 11.82 -1.52 -1.85
N ILE A 258 10.81 -0.84 -1.31
CA ILE A 258 11.01 0.38 -0.53
C ILE A 258 10.11 0.30 0.69
N GLY A 259 10.66 0.66 1.85
CA GLY A 259 9.91 0.79 3.10
C GLY A 259 10.22 2.12 3.77
N ILE A 260 9.18 2.76 4.31
CA ILE A 260 9.29 3.97 5.12
C ILE A 260 8.75 3.68 6.52
N GLN A 261 9.48 4.08 7.56
CA GLN A 261 9.13 3.89 8.99
C GLN A 261 9.27 5.19 9.78
#